data_AF-A0A7Y6GE18-F1
#
_entry.id   AF-A0A7Y6GE18-F1
#
_cell.length_a   1.000
_cell.length_b   1.000
_cell.length_c   1.000
_cell.angle_alpha   90.00
_cell.angle_beta   90.00
_cell.angle_gamma   90.00
#
_symmetry.space_group_name_H-M   'P 1'
#
loop_
_entity.id
_entity.type
_entity.pdbx_description
1 polymer ?
#
loop_
_entity_poly.entity_id
_entity_poly.type
_entity_poly.pdbx_seq_one_letter_code
_entity_poly.pdbx_strand_id
1 'polypeptide(L)'
;MTTAPLTTPPRPLLRLSLAPHGTPPRPIDGAWWPRSYDLLTELPLLLGGLPPDWGHITIVTVNGSTWSATPGRILVCNQVVRLRRTVTASAPHTVTLLAPGRSRWDLLVVPPDTPEEAAARLMTIAH
;
A
#
# COMPACT_ATOMS: atom_id res chain seq x y z
N MET A 1 -33.86 -9.79 -8.81
CA MET A 1 -33.09 -9.32 -7.64
C MET A 1 -31.62 -9.39 -8.00
N THR A 2 -31.01 -8.27 -8.39
CA THR A 2 -29.56 -8.17 -8.62
C THR A 2 -29.08 -6.98 -7.80
N THR A 3 -28.38 -7.28 -6.72
CA THR A 3 -27.80 -6.30 -5.79
C THR A 3 -26.63 -5.62 -6.50
N ALA A 4 -26.74 -4.32 -6.76
CA ALA A 4 -25.63 -3.52 -7.28
C ALA A 4 -24.56 -3.38 -6.18
N PRO A 5 -23.26 -3.56 -6.49
CA PRO A 5 -22.22 -3.26 -5.52
C PRO A 5 -22.21 -1.74 -5.28
N LEU A 6 -22.23 -1.36 -4.01
CA LEU A 6 -22.20 0.02 -3.56
C LEU A 6 -20.90 0.67 -4.05
N THR A 7 -21.01 1.60 -5.00
CA THR A 7 -19.91 2.45 -5.43
C THR A 7 -19.53 3.36 -4.26
N THR A 8 -18.48 2.98 -3.56
CA THR A 8 -17.81 3.78 -2.52
C THR A 8 -17.57 5.21 -3.04
N PRO A 9 -17.84 6.26 -2.25
CA PRO A 9 -17.67 7.64 -2.71
C PRO A 9 -16.21 7.88 -3.14
N PRO A 10 -15.95 8.79 -4.10
CA PRO A 10 -14.58 9.12 -4.53
C PRO A 10 -13.86 9.83 -3.38
N ARG A 11 -13.22 9.05 -2.51
CA ARG A 11 -12.24 9.55 -1.55
C ARG A 11 -11.06 10.11 -2.35
N PRO A 12 -10.40 11.19 -1.91
CA PRO A 12 -9.39 11.85 -2.71
C PRO A 12 -8.24 10.89 -3.03
N LEU A 13 -8.20 10.43 -4.29
CA LEU A 13 -7.03 10.14 -5.10
C LEU A 13 -5.98 9.15 -4.56
N LEU A 14 -6.32 8.27 -3.62
CA LEU A 14 -5.48 7.10 -3.32
C LEU A 14 -5.69 6.04 -4.42
N ARG A 15 -4.67 5.83 -5.26
CA ARG A 15 -4.66 4.79 -6.29
C ARG A 15 -4.25 3.46 -5.65
N LEU A 16 -5.18 2.83 -4.96
CA LEU A 16 -4.99 1.55 -4.27
C LEU A 16 -5.97 0.50 -4.82
N SER A 17 -5.44 -0.66 -5.18
CA SER A 17 -6.19 -1.85 -5.62
C SER A 17 -5.88 -2.96 -4.61
N LEU A 18 -6.89 -3.47 -3.92
CA LEU A 18 -6.72 -4.55 -2.94
C LEU A 18 -7.40 -5.81 -3.45
N ALA A 19 -6.76 -6.95 -3.24
CA ALA A 19 -7.39 -8.23 -3.52
C ALA A 19 -8.55 -8.48 -2.54
N PRO A 20 -9.69 -9.02 -3.00
CA PRO A 20 -10.82 -9.32 -2.13
C PRO A 20 -10.45 -10.34 -1.04
N HIS A 21 -10.94 -10.07 0.18
CA HIS A 21 -10.76 -10.91 1.36
C HIS A 21 -11.31 -12.33 1.11
N GLY A 22 -10.51 -13.36 1.42
CA GLY A 22 -10.91 -14.78 1.30
C GLY A 22 -10.23 -15.57 0.17
N THR A 23 -9.34 -14.93 -0.58
CA THR A 23 -8.48 -15.59 -1.59
C THR A 23 -7.36 -16.37 -0.88
N PRO A 24 -6.87 -17.53 -1.40
CA PRO A 24 -5.73 -18.26 -0.82
C PRO A 24 -4.52 -17.35 -0.55
N PRO A 25 -3.61 -17.74 0.37
CA PRO A 25 -2.43 -16.95 0.71
C PRO A 25 -1.66 -16.60 -0.56
N ARG A 26 -1.75 -15.34 -0.97
CA ARG A 26 -1.07 -14.79 -2.13
C ARG A 26 0.20 -14.08 -1.66
N PRO A 27 1.25 -14.05 -2.48
CA PRO A 27 2.47 -13.32 -2.15
C PRO A 27 2.26 -11.79 -2.14
N ILE A 28 1.14 -11.29 -2.67
CA ILE A 28 0.80 -9.87 -2.78
C ILE A 28 -0.70 -9.71 -2.46
N ASP A 29 -1.02 -8.86 -1.49
CA ASP A 29 -2.38 -8.54 -1.01
C ASP A 29 -3.03 -7.38 -1.77
N GLY A 30 -2.24 -6.62 -2.54
CA GLY A 30 -2.75 -5.55 -3.39
C GLY A 30 -1.66 -4.79 -4.13
N ALA A 31 -2.06 -3.80 -4.91
CA ALA A 31 -1.20 -2.83 -5.57
C ALA A 31 -1.53 -1.41 -5.15
N TRP A 32 -0.49 -0.63 -4.90
CA TRP A 32 -0.53 0.76 -4.54
C TRP A 32 0.27 1.57 -5.55
N TRP A 33 -0.36 2.58 -6.14
CA TRP A 33 0.29 3.50 -7.07
C TRP A 33 0.45 4.87 -6.39
N PRO A 34 1.61 5.14 -5.76
CA PRO A 34 1.91 6.46 -5.23
C PRO A 34 1.94 7.53 -6.32
N ARG A 35 1.68 8.78 -5.94
CA ARG A 35 1.86 9.96 -6.79
C ARG A 35 3.31 10.45 -6.78
N SER A 36 4.06 10.14 -5.74
CA SER A 36 5.45 10.59 -5.55
C SER A 36 6.27 9.58 -4.74
N TYR A 37 7.60 9.66 -4.85
CA TYR A 37 8.50 8.85 -4.03
C TYR A 37 8.68 9.39 -2.60
N ASP A 38 7.88 10.39 -2.20
CA ASP A 38 7.87 10.94 -0.85
C ASP A 38 6.94 10.14 0.06
N LEU A 39 7.54 9.25 0.85
CA LEU A 39 6.82 8.38 1.75
C LEU A 39 6.04 9.14 2.83
N LEU A 40 6.49 10.35 3.22
CA LEU A 40 5.88 11.12 4.31
C LEU A 40 4.51 11.68 3.92
N THR A 41 4.35 12.07 2.66
CA THR A 41 3.08 12.53 2.09
C THR A 41 2.17 11.36 1.72
N GLU A 42 2.78 10.28 1.22
CA GLU A 42 2.09 9.12 0.68
C GLU A 42 1.53 8.17 1.77
N LEU A 43 2.24 7.98 2.88
CA LEU A 43 1.80 7.09 3.96
C LEU A 43 0.49 7.50 4.65
N PRO A 44 0.29 8.78 5.01
CA PRO A 44 -0.99 9.23 5.54
C PRO A 44 -2.16 8.92 4.62
N LEU A 45 -1.98 9.09 3.30
CA LEU A 45 -3.00 8.78 2.31
C LEU A 45 -3.24 7.28 2.24
N LEU A 46 -2.17 6.47 2.18
CA LEU A 46 -2.27 5.02 2.17
C LEU A 46 -3.02 4.50 3.39
N LEU A 47 -2.56 4.84 4.59
CA LEU A 47 -3.16 4.38 5.85
C LEU A 47 -4.59 4.89 6.06
N GLY A 48 -4.92 6.09 5.55
CA GLY A 48 -6.29 6.60 5.57
C GLY A 48 -7.24 5.89 4.59
N GLY A 49 -6.72 5.24 3.54
CA GLY A 49 -7.50 4.50 2.56
C GLY A 49 -7.53 2.98 2.76
N LEU A 50 -6.74 2.44 3.69
CA LEU A 50 -6.80 1.02 4.02
C LEU A 50 -8.14 0.64 4.68
N PRO A 51 -8.65 -0.58 4.41
CA PRO A 51 -9.84 -1.08 5.07
C PRO A 51 -9.58 -1.29 6.57
N PRO A 52 -10.60 -1.07 7.42
CA PRO A 52 -10.47 -1.22 8.88
C PRO A 52 -10.09 -2.65 9.29
N ASP A 53 -10.38 -3.65 8.47
CA ASP A 53 -10.04 -5.07 8.67
C ASP A 53 -8.53 -5.34 8.70
N TRP A 54 -7.72 -4.44 8.13
CA TRP A 54 -6.25 -4.54 8.21
C TRP A 54 -5.72 -4.03 9.56
N GLY A 55 -6.56 -3.40 10.38
CA GLY A 55 -6.18 -2.92 11.69
C GLY A 55 -5.09 -1.83 11.64
N HIS A 56 -4.42 -1.65 12.78
CA HIS A 56 -3.45 -0.58 12.96
C HIS A 56 -2.07 -0.97 12.45
N ILE A 57 -1.67 -0.43 11.30
CA ILE A 57 -0.34 -0.64 10.75
C ILE A 57 0.68 0.13 11.58
N THR A 58 1.59 -0.58 12.23
CA THR A 58 2.62 0.02 13.09
C THR A 58 4.01 -0.03 12.49
N ILE A 59 4.24 -0.87 11.49
CA ILE A 59 5.52 -0.99 10.81
C ILE A 59 5.27 -1.04 9.31
N VAL A 60 5.98 -0.20 8.56
CA VAL A 60 5.99 -0.20 7.11
C VAL A 60 7.41 -0.45 6.65
N THR A 61 7.60 -1.51 5.88
CA THR A 61 8.87 -1.85 5.26
C THR A 61 8.82 -1.50 3.79
N VAL A 62 9.74 -0.64 3.34
CA VAL A 62 9.86 -0.23 1.94
C VAL A 62 11.26 -0.52 1.41
N ASN A 63 11.39 -0.63 0.10
CA ASN A 63 12.71 -0.73 -0.50
C ASN A 63 13.42 0.63 -0.42
N GLY A 64 14.59 0.67 0.23
CA GLY A 64 15.33 1.91 0.45
C GLY A 64 15.97 2.49 -0.81
N SER A 65 16.05 1.73 -1.91
CA SER A 65 16.64 2.16 -3.18
C SER A 65 15.64 2.89 -4.08
N THR A 66 14.34 2.68 -3.89
CA THR A 66 13.28 3.29 -4.70
C THR A 66 12.57 4.45 -3.99
N TRP A 67 12.49 4.42 -2.66
CA TRP A 67 11.80 5.43 -1.87
C TRP A 67 12.77 6.43 -1.24
N SER A 68 12.49 7.73 -1.39
CA SER A 68 13.20 8.78 -0.63
C SER A 68 12.72 8.74 0.82
N ALA A 69 13.36 7.91 1.66
CA ALA A 69 12.90 7.70 3.04
C ALA A 69 13.88 8.23 4.11
N THR A 70 13.38 9.15 4.96
CA THR A 70 13.76 9.40 6.38
C THR A 70 12.66 10.26 7.03
N PRO A 71 12.13 9.97 8.24
CA PRO A 71 12.77 9.44 9.45
C PRO A 71 12.36 7.99 9.79
N GLY A 72 13.03 7.35 10.76
CA GLY A 72 12.73 5.96 11.16
C GLY A 72 11.33 5.72 11.75
N ARG A 73 10.56 6.79 12.00
CA ARG A 73 9.18 6.76 12.48
C ARG A 73 8.44 7.99 11.95
N ILE A 74 7.16 7.85 11.66
CA ILE A 74 6.25 8.93 11.30
C ILE A 74 4.97 8.82 12.16
N LEU A 75 4.42 9.95 12.58
CA LEU A 75 3.10 10.00 13.21
C LEU A 75 2.05 10.18 12.11
N VAL A 76 1.18 9.20 11.95
CA VAL A 76 0.09 9.21 10.97
C VAL A 76 -1.20 8.88 11.71
N CYS A 77 -2.30 9.60 11.49
CA CYS A 77 -3.61 9.26 12.10
C CYS A 77 -3.53 8.95 13.62
N ASN A 78 -2.76 9.74 14.37
CA ASN A 78 -2.51 9.56 15.81
C ASN A 78 -1.86 8.22 16.22
N GLN A 79 -1.20 7.53 15.29
CA GLN A 79 -0.43 6.30 15.49
C GLN A 79 1.01 6.48 14.99
N VAL A 80 1.97 5.93 15.73
CA VAL A 80 3.40 5.96 15.36
C VAL A 80 3.68 4.77 14.45
N VAL A 81 3.98 5.07 13.20
CA VAL A 81 4.33 4.10 12.18
C VAL A 81 5.84 4.06 12.04
N ARG A 82 6.45 2.91 12.27
CA ARG A 82 7.89 2.70 12.09
C ARG A 82 8.21 2.43 10.63
N LEU A 83 9.14 3.19 10.09
CA LEU A 83 9.61 3.02 8.72
C LEU A 83 10.87 2.16 8.72
N ARG A 84 10.77 0.98 8.13
CA ARG A 84 11.90 0.09 7.90
C ARG A 84 12.30 0.16 6.44
N ARG A 85 13.60 0.23 6.20
CA ARG A 85 14.15 0.06 4.86
C ARG A 85 14.67 -1.36 4.73
N THR A 86 14.28 -2.02 3.65
CA THR A 86 14.91 -3.27 3.22
C THR A 86 15.77 -3.00 1.99
N VAL A 87 16.94 -3.63 1.95
CA VAL A 87 17.86 -3.60 0.79
C VAL A 87 17.70 -4.88 -0.04
N THR A 88 16.68 -5.70 0.24
CA THR A 88 16.42 -6.92 -0.51
C THR A 88 16.09 -6.58 -1.97
N ALA A 89 17.03 -6.90 -2.86
CA ALA A 89 16.91 -6.71 -4.31
C ALA A 89 15.75 -7.51 -4.94
N SER A 90 15.24 -8.52 -4.23
CA SER A 90 14.19 -9.41 -4.73
C SER A 90 12.81 -8.75 -4.86
N ALA A 91 12.60 -7.55 -4.30
CA ALA A 91 11.30 -6.88 -4.33
C ALA A 91 11.45 -5.34 -4.27
N PRO A 92 11.97 -4.70 -5.36
CA PRO A 92 12.21 -3.26 -5.40
C PRO A 92 10.91 -2.42 -5.33
N HIS A 93 9.80 -3.06 -5.71
CA HIS A 93 8.49 -2.45 -5.85
C HIS A 93 7.50 -3.08 -4.88
N THR A 94 7.91 -3.40 -3.65
CA THR A 94 7.01 -3.98 -2.65
C THR A 94 7.10 -3.22 -1.34
N VAL A 95 5.93 -2.95 -0.75
CA VAL A 95 5.74 -2.33 0.55
C VAL A 95 5.08 -3.35 1.46
N THR A 96 5.75 -3.73 2.53
CA THR A 96 5.20 -4.65 3.53
C THR A 96 4.67 -3.85 4.71
N LEU A 97 3.37 -3.97 4.98
CA LEU A 97 2.70 -3.41 6.14
C LEU A 97 2.60 -4.49 7.22
N LEU A 98 2.92 -4.16 8.47
CA LEU A 98 2.71 -5.05 9.60
C LEU A 98 1.87 -4.37 10.68
N ALA A 99 0.86 -5.09 11.14
CA ALA A 99 0.10 -4.76 12.33
C ALA A 99 0.59 -5.60 13.53
N PRO A 100 0.56 -5.03 14.75
CA PRO A 100 0.84 -5.80 15.95
C PRO A 100 -0.28 -6.84 16.12
N GLY A 101 0.06 -8.12 16.14
CA GLY A 101 -0.93 -9.21 16.27
C GLY A 101 -0.82 -10.35 15.25
N ARG A 102 0.08 -10.23 14.25
CA ARG A 102 0.54 -11.23 13.23
C ARG A 102 0.18 -10.89 11.78
N SER A 103 -0.75 -9.99 11.52
CA SER A 103 -1.16 -9.74 10.16
C SER A 103 -0.11 -8.88 9.43
N ARG A 104 0.44 -9.47 8.36
CA ARG A 104 1.38 -8.87 7.41
C ARG A 104 0.66 -8.75 6.09
N TRP A 105 0.79 -7.61 5.42
CA TRP A 105 0.28 -7.39 4.08
C TRP A 105 1.39 -6.91 3.16
N ASP A 106 1.51 -7.52 1.99
CA ASP A 106 2.48 -7.14 0.98
C ASP A 106 1.77 -6.43 -0.18
N LEU A 107 2.11 -5.16 -0.40
CA LEU A 107 1.57 -4.32 -1.46
C LEU A 107 2.60 -4.13 -2.56
N LEU A 108 2.22 -4.35 -3.81
CA LEU A 108 3.00 -3.98 -4.98
C LEU A 108 2.96 -2.46 -5.17
N VAL A 109 4.11 -1.82 -5.32
CA VAL A 109 4.24 -0.40 -5.59
C VAL A 109 4.40 -0.19 -7.09
N VAL A 110 3.47 0.50 -7.72
CA VAL A 110 3.66 0.97 -9.08
C VAL A 110 4.46 2.28 -9.05
N PRO A 111 5.62 2.38 -9.73
CA PRO A 111 6.38 3.62 -9.78
C PRO A 111 5.51 4.80 -10.30
N PRO A 112 5.59 6.00 -9.70
CA PRO A 112 4.85 7.18 -10.17
C PRO A 112 5.27 7.59 -11.59
N ASP A 113 6.50 7.26 -12.02
CA ASP A 113 7.02 7.50 -13.37
C ASP A 113 6.40 6.55 -14.43
N THR A 114 5.69 5.51 -13.99
CA THR A 114 5.03 4.56 -14.90
C THR A 114 3.87 5.26 -15.61
N PRO A 115 3.78 5.16 -16.96
CA PRO A 115 2.68 5.77 -17.70
C PRO A 115 1.34 5.21 -17.23
N GLU A 116 0.31 6.07 -17.21
CA GLU A 116 -0.98 5.75 -16.60
C GLU A 116 -1.62 4.47 -17.16
N GLU A 117 -1.46 4.22 -18.46
CA GLU A 117 -1.97 3.02 -19.10
C GLU A 117 -1.30 1.74 -18.56
N ALA A 118 0.02 1.76 -18.40
CA ALA A 118 0.77 0.63 -17.84
C ALA A 118 0.49 0.47 -16.34
N ALA A 119 0.35 1.56 -15.61
CA ALA A 119 0.00 1.53 -14.20
C ALA A 119 -1.41 0.92 -13.99
N ALA A 120 -2.39 1.31 -14.80
CA ALA A 120 -3.74 0.75 -14.77
C ALA A 120 -3.74 -0.77 -15.05
N ARG A 121 -2.92 -1.21 -16.01
CA ARG A 121 -2.70 -2.65 -16.29
C ARG A 121 -2.10 -3.35 -15.07
N LEU A 122 -1.04 -2.80 -14.47
CA LEU A 122 -0.40 -3.35 -13.27
C LEU A 122 -1.36 -3.45 -12.08
N MET A 123 -2.21 -2.44 -11.88
CA MET A 123 -3.24 -2.45 -10.84
C MET A 123 -4.35 -3.47 -11.10
N THR A 124 -4.58 -3.81 -12.38
CA THR A 124 -5.55 -4.84 -12.78
C THR A 124 -4.98 -6.25 -12.59
N ILE A 125 -3.71 -6.50 -12.92
CA ILE A 125 -3.11 -7.84 -12.73
C ILE A 125 -2.83 -8.18 -11.25
N ALA A 126 -2.87 -7.17 -10.36
CA ALA A 126 -2.58 -7.36 -8.95
C ALA A 126 -3.74 -7.95 -8.14
N HIS A 127 -4.89 -8.24 -8.77
CA HIS A 127 -6.04 -8.95 -8.17
C HIS A 127 -6.41 -10.19 -9.00
#